data_AF-A0A8T0CSR8-F1
#
_entry.id   AF-A0A8T0CSR8-F1
#
_cell.length_a   1.000
_cell.length_b   1.000
_cell.length_c   1.000
_cell.angle_alpha   90.00
_cell.angle_beta   90.00
_cell.angle_gamma   90.00
#
_symmetry.space_group_name_H-M   'P 1'
#
loop_
_entity.id
_entity.type
_entity.pdbx_description
1 polymer ?
#
loop_
_entity_poly.entity_id
_entity_poly.type
_entity_poly.pdbx_seq_one_letter_code
_entity_poly.pdbx_strand_id
1 'polypeptide(L)'
;MEEGKVRIDRFDGKDFAFWKIQIEDYLYQRNLHLPLYGEKPNSMKDAEWELLDRQVMGVIRLTLSQNISFNIVKEKTTAGLMKALSNMYEKPFAINKVYLM
;
A
#
# COMPACT_ATOMS: atom_id res chain seq x y z
N MET A 1 28.13 0.87 -10.19
CA MET A 1 27.69 0.14 -9.01
C MET A 1 26.30 0.64 -8.69
N GLU A 2 25.26 -0.19 -8.81
CA GLU A 2 23.89 0.22 -8.46
C GLU A 2 23.82 0.34 -6.94
N GLU A 3 23.98 1.57 -6.44
CA GLU A 3 23.86 1.88 -5.02
C GLU A 3 22.47 1.48 -4.52
N GLY A 4 22.43 0.47 -3.64
CA GLY A 4 21.37 0.28 -2.65
C GLY A 4 19.93 0.35 -3.14
N LYS A 5 19.60 -0.23 -4.30
CA LYS A 5 18.20 -0.33 -4.74
C LYS A 5 17.42 -1.17 -3.71
N VAL A 6 16.64 -0.51 -2.85
CA VAL A 6 15.68 -1.17 -1.97
C VAL A 6 14.77 -2.01 -2.87
N ARG A 7 14.97 -3.33 -2.82
CA ARG A 7 14.18 -4.26 -3.61
C ARG A 7 12.96 -4.63 -2.79
N ILE A 8 11.81 -4.12 -3.21
CA ILE A 8 10.53 -4.55 -2.64
C ILE A 8 10.19 -5.89 -3.29
N ASP A 9 10.11 -6.93 -2.48
CA ASP A 9 9.67 -8.22 -2.97
C ASP A 9 8.21 -8.18 -3.41
N ARG A 10 7.89 -8.98 -4.42
CA ARG A 10 6.55 -9.04 -4.99
C ARG A 10 5.61 -9.74 -4.00
N PHE A 11 4.49 -9.09 -3.66
CA PHE A 11 3.45 -9.67 -2.82
C PHE A 11 2.64 -10.72 -3.59
N ASP A 12 2.69 -11.96 -3.09
CA ASP A 12 1.99 -13.12 -3.65
C ASP A 12 0.80 -13.58 -2.80
N GLY A 13 0.47 -12.85 -1.73
CA GLY A 13 -0.57 -13.21 -0.77
C GLY A 13 -0.03 -13.71 0.57
N LYS A 14 1.29 -13.93 0.69
CA LYS A 14 1.94 -14.33 1.95
C LYS A 14 2.58 -13.14 2.65
N ASP A 15 2.61 -13.20 3.99
CA ASP A 15 3.29 -12.23 4.86
C ASP A 15 2.95 -10.77 4.53
N PHE A 16 1.65 -10.48 4.38
CA PHE A 16 1.15 -9.14 4.04
C PHE A 16 1.72 -8.03 4.94
N ALA A 17 1.83 -8.28 6.25
CA ALA A 17 2.40 -7.32 7.19
C ALA A 17 3.85 -6.94 6.81
N PHE A 18 4.67 -7.91 6.40
CA PHE A 18 6.06 -7.65 6.00
C PHE A 18 6.13 -6.91 4.67
N TRP A 19 5.32 -7.30 3.68
CA TRP A 19 5.23 -6.56 2.42
C TRP A 19 4.76 -5.11 2.64
N LYS A 20 3.75 -4.91 3.50
CA LYS A 20 3.20 -3.59 3.85
C LYS A 20 4.28 -2.68 4.44
N ILE A 21 5.09 -3.18 5.37
CA ILE A 21 6.24 -2.44 5.93
C ILE A 21 7.21 -2.02 4.81
N GLN A 22 7.60 -2.94 3.92
CA GLN A 22 8.56 -2.63 2.85
C GLN A 22 8.04 -1.55 1.89
N ILE A 23 6.77 -1.63 1.47
CA ILE A 23 6.21 -0.65 0.54
C ILE A 23 5.98 0.71 1.21
N GLU A 24 5.55 0.73 2.48
CA GLU A 24 5.41 1.97 3.24
C GLU A 24 6.77 2.67 3.41
N ASP A 25 7.79 1.96 3.88
CA ASP A 25 9.15 2.50 4.06
C ASP A 25 9.72 3.05 2.73
N TYR A 26 9.53 2.32 1.63
CA TYR A 26 9.95 2.78 0.31
C TYR A 26 9.26 4.09 -0.11
N LEU A 27 7.96 4.22 0.17
CA LEU A 27 7.22 5.45 -0.15
C LEU A 27 7.63 6.61 0.75
N TYR A 28 7.88 6.39 2.04
CA TYR A 28 8.39 7.42 2.94
C TYR A 28 9.77 7.93 2.52
N GLN A 29 10.71 7.03 2.22
CA GLN A 29 12.06 7.39 1.74
C GLN A 29 12.05 8.27 0.49
N ARG A 30 10.97 8.21 -0.30
CA ARG A 30 10.81 8.96 -1.55
C ARG A 30 9.86 10.15 -1.45
N ASN A 31 9.35 10.47 -0.25
CA ASN A 31 8.31 11.49 -0.05
C ASN A 31 7.01 11.22 -0.85
N LEU A 32 6.68 9.95 -1.08
CA LEU A 32 5.52 9.48 -1.84
C LEU A 32 4.43 8.87 -0.92
N HIS A 33 4.45 9.17 0.37
CA HIS A 33 3.58 8.53 1.36
C HIS A 33 2.18 9.16 1.45
N LEU A 34 2.00 10.42 1.02
CA LEU A 34 0.75 11.17 1.22
C LEU A 34 -0.52 10.46 0.70
N PRO A 35 -0.52 9.83 -0.50
CA PRO A 35 -1.71 9.14 -0.99
C PRO A 35 -2.18 7.94 -0.16
N LEU A 36 -1.33 7.40 0.73
CA LEU A 36 -1.70 6.32 1.64
C LEU A 36 -2.83 6.74 2.60
N TYR A 37 -2.86 8.02 3.00
CA TYR A 37 -3.88 8.54 3.90
C TYR A 37 -5.20 8.86 3.20
N GLY A 38 -5.18 9.03 1.88
CA GLY A 38 -6.37 9.33 1.08
C GLY A 38 -6.91 10.75 1.20
N GLU A 39 -6.27 11.61 1.99
CA GLU A 39 -6.66 13.00 2.20
C GLU A 39 -5.71 13.94 1.45
N LYS A 40 -6.25 14.70 0.50
CA LYS A 40 -5.49 15.71 -0.22
C LYS A 40 -5.21 16.92 0.70
N PRO A 41 -3.95 17.37 0.85
CA PRO A 41 -3.66 18.62 1.54
C PRO A 41 -4.31 19.84 0.88
N ASN A 42 -4.85 20.76 1.68
CA ASN A 42 -5.49 21.99 1.17
C ASN A 42 -4.54 22.87 0.33
N SER A 43 -3.23 22.77 0.57
CA SER A 43 -2.20 23.50 -0.16
C SER A 43 -1.90 22.92 -1.55
N MET A 44 -2.42 21.74 -1.89
CA MET A 44 -2.11 21.01 -3.13
C MET A 44 -3.24 21.16 -4.16
N LYS A 45 -2.86 21.36 -5.43
CA LYS A 45 -3.80 21.42 -6.56
C LYS A 45 -4.38 20.04 -6.85
N ASP A 46 -5.61 20.00 -7.36
CA ASP A 46 -6.27 18.72 -7.70
C ASP A 46 -5.46 17.88 -8.70
N ALA A 47 -5.00 18.50 -9.80
CA ALA A 47 -4.20 17.80 -10.81
C ALA A 47 -2.87 17.25 -10.27
N GLU A 48 -2.25 17.96 -9.32
CA GLU A 48 -1.01 17.52 -8.67
C GLU A 48 -1.28 16.31 -7.76
N TRP A 49 -2.38 16.37 -7.00
CA TRP A 49 -2.83 15.25 -6.17
C TRP A 49 -3.19 14.02 -6.99
N GLU A 50 -3.95 14.18 -8.07
CA GLU A 50 -4.32 13.07 -8.97
C GLU A 50 -3.09 12.41 -9.59
N LEU A 51 -2.10 13.21 -10.00
CA LEU A 51 -0.84 12.70 -10.52
C LEU A 51 -0.08 11.92 -9.43
N LEU A 52 0.03 12.47 -8.24
CA LEU A 52 0.72 11.84 -7.12
C LEU A 52 0.04 10.52 -6.74
N ASP A 53 -1.28 10.53 -6.55
CA ASP A 53 -2.05 9.31 -6.24
C ASP A 53 -1.89 8.26 -7.34
N ARG A 54 -1.91 8.66 -8.61
CA ARG A 54 -1.69 7.73 -9.74
C ARG A 54 -0.29 7.12 -9.71
N GLN A 55 0.74 7.91 -9.39
CA GLN A 55 2.12 7.43 -9.29
C GLN A 55 2.28 6.40 -8.18
N VAL A 56 1.80 6.71 -6.97
CA VAL A 56 1.92 5.83 -5.81
C VAL A 56 1.15 4.53 -6.03
N MET A 57 -0.07 4.62 -6.56
CA MET A 57 -0.86 3.46 -6.95
C MET A 57 -0.12 2.58 -7.98
N GLY A 58 0.59 3.19 -8.93
CA GLY A 58 1.42 2.49 -9.90
C GLY A 58 2.58 1.73 -9.25
N VAL A 59 3.29 2.37 -8.31
CA VAL A 59 4.36 1.72 -7.54
C VAL A 59 3.81 0.51 -6.80
N ILE A 60 2.72 0.66 -6.04
CA ILE A 60 2.13 -0.45 -5.28
C ILE A 60 1.76 -1.60 -6.23
N ARG A 61 1.05 -1.33 -7.33
CA ARG A 61 0.65 -2.35 -8.32
C ARG A 61 1.85 -3.12 -8.90
N LEU A 62 2.98 -2.47 -9.13
CA LEU A 62 4.19 -3.13 -9.63
C LEU A 62 4.81 -4.11 -8.63
N THR A 63 4.53 -3.94 -7.34
CA THR A 63 4.96 -4.85 -6.28
C THR A 63 3.97 -6.00 -6.04
N LEU A 64 2.85 -6.06 -6.76
CA LEU A 64 1.87 -7.13 -6.59
C LEU A 64 2.10 -8.25 -7.62
N SER A 65 1.79 -9.48 -7.24
CA SER A 65 1.65 -10.56 -8.21
C SER A 65 0.41 -10.37 -9.09
N GLN A 66 0.40 -11.03 -10.23
CA GLN A 66 -0.67 -10.91 -11.22
C GLN A 66 -2.05 -11.25 -10.61
N ASN A 67 -2.12 -12.30 -9.79
CA ASN A 67 -3.35 -12.76 -9.16
C ASN A 67 -3.91 -11.73 -8.17
N ILE A 68 -3.03 -11.07 -7.40
CA ILE A 68 -3.44 -10.02 -6.46
C ILE A 68 -3.87 -8.76 -7.23
N SER A 69 -3.16 -8.40 -8.30
CA SER A 69 -3.43 -7.23 -9.11
C SER A 69 -4.84 -7.24 -9.72
N PHE A 70 -5.36 -8.41 -10.10
CA PHE A 70 -6.73 -8.53 -10.60
C PHE A 70 -7.80 -8.26 -9.53
N ASN A 71 -7.54 -8.59 -8.27
CA ASN A 71 -8.49 -8.38 -7.17
C ASN A 71 -8.72 -6.89 -6.86
N ILE A 72 -7.72 -6.04 -7.13
CA ILE A 72 -7.74 -4.61 -6.82
C ILE A 72 -7.94 -3.71 -8.06
N VAL A 73 -8.25 -4.29 -9.24
CA VAL A 73 -8.37 -3.53 -10.49
C VAL A 73 -9.45 -2.43 -10.44
N LYS A 74 -10.46 -2.62 -9.58
CA LYS A 74 -11.58 -1.69 -9.39
C LYS A 74 -11.20 -0.46 -8.54
N GLU A 75 -10.10 -0.54 -7.80
CA GLU A 75 -9.65 0.53 -6.92
C GLU A 75 -9.07 1.68 -7.74
N LYS A 76 -9.58 2.88 -7.47
CA LYS A 76 -9.26 4.11 -8.19
C LYS A 76 -8.32 5.05 -7.44
N THR A 77 -8.07 4.77 -6.16
CA THR A 77 -7.20 5.58 -5.30
C THR A 77 -6.21 4.69 -4.57
N THR A 78 -5.07 5.26 -4.18
CA THR A 78 -4.06 4.55 -3.39
C THR A 78 -4.62 4.08 -2.05
N ALA A 79 -5.34 4.96 -1.36
CA ALA A 79 -6.00 4.61 -0.10
C ALA A 79 -7.04 3.50 -0.25
N GLY A 80 -7.86 3.53 -1.32
CA GLY A 80 -8.82 2.47 -1.63
C GLY A 80 -8.13 1.13 -1.89
N LEU A 81 -7.05 1.16 -2.68
CA LEU A 81 -6.20 0.01 -2.96
C LEU A 81 -5.62 -0.59 -1.67
N MET A 82 -5.00 0.22 -0.82
CA MET A 82 -4.42 -0.26 0.45
C MET A 82 -5.50 -0.82 1.38
N LYS A 83 -6.67 -0.17 1.47
CA LYS A 83 -7.81 -0.66 2.25
C LYS A 83 -8.31 -2.01 1.74
N ALA A 84 -8.43 -2.18 0.42
CA ALA A 84 -8.85 -3.46 -0.17
C ALA A 84 -7.86 -4.58 0.15
N LEU A 85 -6.55 -4.32 0.03
CA LEU A 85 -5.52 -5.29 0.38
C LEU A 85 -5.54 -5.64 1.87
N SER A 86 -5.63 -4.63 2.75
CA SER A 86 -5.75 -4.84 4.19
C SER A 86 -6.98 -5.69 4.53
N ASN A 87 -8.15 -5.41 3.95
CA ASN A 87 -9.35 -6.21 4.18
C ASN A 87 -9.22 -7.67 3.74
N MET A 88 -8.43 -7.96 2.70
CA MET A 88 -8.23 -9.31 2.18
C MET A 88 -7.18 -10.11 2.96
N TYR A 89 -6.13 -9.44 3.43
CA TYR A 89 -4.91 -10.11 3.91
C TYR A 89 -4.49 -9.78 5.34
N GLU A 90 -5.01 -8.70 5.94
CA GLU A 90 -4.87 -8.53 7.39
C GLU A 90 -5.77 -9.58 8.06
N LYS A 91 -5.13 -10.50 8.77
CA LYS A 91 -5.87 -11.40 9.65
C LYS A 91 -6.50 -10.53 10.75
N PRO A 92 -7.79 -10.73 11.09
CA PRO A 92 -8.27 -10.24 12.36
C PRO A 92 -7.34 -10.83 13.42
N PHE A 93 -6.68 -9.99 14.22
CA PHE A 93 -6.16 -10.49 15.48
C PHE A 93 -7.37 -11.01 16.23
N ALA A 94 -7.54 -12.33 16.27
CA ALA A 94 -8.39 -12.97 17.25
C ALA A 94 -7.73 -12.66 18.59
N ILE A 95 -7.98 -11.46 19.11
CA ILE A 95 -7.83 -11.15 20.51
C ILE A 95 -8.91 -12.01 21.16
N ASN A 96 -8.54 -13.26 21.44
CA ASN A 96 -9.26 -14.14 22.34
C ASN A 96 -9.21 -13.45 23.72
N LYS A 97 -10.09 -12.48 23.91
CA LYS A 97 -10.41 -11.84 25.19
C LYS A 97 -11.21 -12.80 26.10
N VAL A 98 -10.89 -14.09 26.05
CA VAL A 98 -11.57 -15.17 26.82
C VAL A 98 -10.72 -15.66 27.99
N TYR A 99 -9.48 -15.18 28.19
CA TYR A 99 -8.71 -15.53 29.38
C TYR A 99 -8.08 -14.32 30.04
N LEU A 100 -8.91 -13.60 30.82
CA LEU A 100 -8.55 -13.03 32.11
C LEU A 100 -9.87 -12.94 32.92
N MET A 101 -10.27 -14.09 33.48
CA MET A 101 -11.05 -14.12 34.72
C MET A 101 -10.12 -13.77 35.88
#